data_AF-A0A8H7RCV7-F1
#
_entry.id   AF-A0A8H7RCV7-F1
#
_cell.length_a   1.000
_cell.length_b   1.000
_cell.length_c   1.000
_cell.angle_alpha   90.00
_cell.angle_beta   90.00
_cell.angle_gamma   90.00
#
_symmetry.space_group_name_H-M   'P 1'
#
loop_
_entity.id
_entity.type
_entity.pdbx_description
1 polymer ?
#
loop_
_entity_poly.entity_id
_entity_poly.type
_entity_poly.pdbx_seq_one_letter_code
_entity_poly.pdbx_strand_id
1 'polypeptide(L)'
;MQSAQTELDFINLYLESLSSKSVRYGEDYMSRTLPSPLRIKRVPVKPVAIEEKARTTTTTTTNTKNNDKIQVTIKVLKPSSQFTIGGLSLDDTVHQLKQRIYQQQSSLPVNRQRLLIKGKVLADQKTLAELSIQPDTVIHLMVTAATAASSSPASSPNVVTGRFGISVQAEQKLSSPEFWSALEKTIVDQVGESDAKLLLSKVKASLTV
;
A
#
# COMPACT_ATOMS: atom_id res chain seq x y z
N MET A 1 18.99 55.34 54.74
CA MET A 1 20.27 54.99 54.07
C MET A 1 20.52 53.49 53.97
N GLN A 2 20.08 52.62 54.91
CA GLN A 2 20.41 51.18 54.87
C GLN A 2 19.54 50.28 53.97
N SER A 3 18.36 50.72 53.51
CA SER A 3 17.48 49.89 52.65
C SER A 3 18.05 49.62 51.25
N ALA A 4 18.72 50.60 50.64
CA ALA A 4 19.26 50.47 49.29
C ALA A 4 20.35 49.39 49.16
N GLN A 5 21.11 49.13 50.23
CA GLN A 5 22.10 48.04 50.26
C GLN A 5 21.40 46.67 50.27
N THR A 6 20.38 46.50 51.12
CA THR A 6 19.59 45.25 51.16
C THR A 6 18.83 44.98 49.87
N GLU A 7 18.38 46.02 49.15
CA GLU A 7 17.73 45.88 47.84
C GLU A 7 18.72 45.42 46.75
N LEU A 8 19.93 45.98 46.70
CA LEU A 8 20.97 45.56 45.76
C LEU A 8 21.41 44.11 46.00
N ASP A 9 21.61 43.72 47.26
CA ASP A 9 21.97 42.34 47.62
C ASP A 9 20.85 41.36 47.23
N PHE A 10 19.58 41.73 47.44
CA PHE A 10 18.43 40.93 47.00
C PHE A 10 18.38 40.79 45.47
N ILE A 11 18.61 41.88 44.72
CA ILE A 11 18.64 41.85 43.25
C ILE A 11 19.74 40.92 42.74
N ASN A 12 20.95 41.01 43.31
CA ASN A 12 22.08 40.15 42.93
C ASN A 12 21.77 38.67 43.20
N LEU A 13 21.28 38.34 44.41
CA LEU A 13 20.90 36.98 44.80
C LEU A 13 19.76 36.43 43.92
N TYR A 14 18.80 37.27 43.55
CA TYR A 14 17.69 36.89 42.67
C TYR A 14 18.15 36.66 41.22
N LEU A 15 19.05 37.49 40.69
CA LEU A 15 19.65 37.29 39.36
C LEU A 15 20.49 36.00 39.32
N GLU A 16 21.20 35.66 40.39
CA GLU A 16 21.95 34.40 40.51
C GLU A 16 21.01 33.18 40.63
N SER A 17 19.85 33.35 41.29
CA SER A 17 18.76 32.36 41.28
C SER A 17 18.05 32.22 39.92
N LEU A 18 18.13 33.23 39.05
CA LEU A 18 17.59 33.17 37.69
C LEU A 18 18.60 32.58 36.70
N SER A 19 19.88 32.94 36.80
CA SER A 19 20.92 32.43 35.89
C SER A 19 21.18 30.93 36.05
N SER A 20 21.01 30.40 37.27
CA SER A 20 21.12 28.97 37.60
C SER A 20 19.94 28.11 37.10
N LYS A 21 18.82 28.72 36.66
CA LYS A 21 17.67 28.00 36.11
C LYS A 21 17.87 27.70 34.64
N SER A 22 18.04 26.43 34.29
CA SER A 22 18.16 26.00 32.89
C SER A 22 16.85 26.28 32.13
N VAL A 23 16.88 27.21 31.18
CA VAL A 23 15.76 27.42 30.24
C VAL A 23 15.77 26.31 29.20
N ARG A 24 14.71 25.49 29.18
CA ARG A 24 14.46 24.51 28.12
C ARG A 24 13.60 25.18 27.05
N TYR A 25 14.20 25.49 25.91
CA TYR A 25 13.46 25.84 24.71
C TYR A 25 12.80 24.58 24.15
N GLY A 26 11.55 24.67 23.71
CA GLY A 26 10.91 23.61 22.94
C GLY A 26 11.49 23.54 21.53
N GLU A 27 11.28 22.40 20.83
CA GLU A 27 11.71 22.19 19.44
C GLU A 27 11.20 23.30 18.48
N ASP A 28 10.08 23.93 18.82
CA ASP A 28 9.45 25.03 18.06
C ASP A 28 10.18 26.38 18.20
N TYR A 29 11.19 26.50 19.07
CA TYR A 29 11.91 27.76 19.32
C TYR A 29 12.91 28.06 18.19
N MET A 30 12.37 28.50 17.06
CA MET A 30 13.16 29.10 15.99
C MET A 30 13.71 30.44 16.46
N SER A 31 15.01 30.47 16.79
CA SER A 31 15.74 31.73 16.91
C SER A 31 15.53 32.54 15.62
N ARG A 32 15.11 33.81 15.75
CA ARG A 32 14.70 34.64 14.61
C ARG A 32 15.91 35.08 13.78
N THR A 33 16.48 34.14 13.04
CA THR A 33 17.43 34.42 11.97
C THR A 33 16.69 35.24 10.93
N LEU A 34 17.00 36.54 10.90
CA LEU A 34 16.56 37.40 9.80
C LEU A 34 17.05 36.76 8.51
N PRO A 35 16.17 36.55 7.50
CA PRO A 35 16.59 35.92 6.26
C PRO A 35 17.71 36.77 5.66
N SER A 36 18.89 36.16 5.50
CA SER A 36 20.02 36.82 4.86
C SER A 36 19.57 37.31 3.48
N PRO A 37 19.77 38.60 3.13
CA PRO A 37 19.29 39.12 1.86
C PRO A 37 19.95 38.34 0.72
N LEU A 38 19.13 37.67 -0.09
CA LEU A 38 19.55 36.82 -1.21
C LEU A 38 20.31 37.66 -2.25
N ARG A 39 21.62 37.82 -2.05
CA ARG A 39 22.49 38.55 -2.98
C ARG A 39 22.84 37.65 -4.17
N ILE A 40 21.85 37.45 -5.04
CA ILE A 40 22.00 36.77 -6.32
C ILE A 40 22.96 37.59 -7.20
N LYS A 41 24.25 37.31 -7.12
CA LYS A 41 25.23 37.77 -8.12
C LYS A 41 24.94 37.03 -9.42
N ARG A 42 24.21 37.69 -10.34
CA ARG A 42 23.99 37.18 -11.70
C ARG A 42 25.34 37.14 -12.43
N VAL A 43 25.80 35.93 -12.74
CA VAL A 43 26.91 35.70 -13.68
C VAL A 43 26.28 35.45 -15.07
N PRO A 44 26.79 36.05 -16.16
CA PRO A 44 26.22 35.85 -17.48
C PRO A 44 26.42 34.40 -17.96
N VAL A 45 25.31 33.74 -18.31
CA VAL A 45 25.30 32.37 -18.83
C VAL A 45 25.68 32.37 -20.31
N LYS A 46 26.68 31.58 -20.71
CA LYS A 46 26.98 31.30 -22.11
C LYS A 46 26.08 30.15 -22.61
N PRO A 47 25.49 30.22 -23.82
CA PRO A 47 24.68 29.14 -24.36
C PRO A 47 25.57 28.04 -24.96
N VAL A 48 25.44 26.81 -24.45
CA VAL A 48 26.00 25.58 -25.03
C VAL A 48 24.93 24.47 -24.94
N ALA A 49 25.00 23.50 -25.85
CA ALA A 49 23.90 22.63 -26.24
C ALA A 49 23.45 21.56 -25.21
N ILE A 50 22.35 20.90 -25.58
CA ILE A 50 21.50 20.00 -24.77
C ILE A 50 22.16 18.63 -24.55
N GLU A 51 22.07 18.10 -23.33
CA GLU A 51 22.02 16.65 -23.11
C GLU A 51 21.22 16.27 -21.83
N GLU A 52 20.94 14.98 -21.68
CA GLU A 52 19.76 14.34 -21.06
C GLU A 52 19.15 14.79 -19.72
N LYS A 53 17.85 14.48 -19.60
CA LYS A 53 16.94 14.72 -18.48
C LYS A 53 17.14 13.73 -17.32
N ALA A 54 18.21 13.90 -16.53
CA ALA A 54 18.35 13.26 -15.22
C ALA A 54 18.00 14.25 -14.09
N ARG A 55 16.80 14.17 -13.52
CA ARG A 55 16.38 15.07 -12.42
C ARG A 55 16.81 14.53 -11.05
N THR A 56 18.07 14.73 -10.71
CA THR A 56 18.57 14.59 -9.33
C THR A 56 18.37 15.90 -8.57
N THR A 57 17.64 15.88 -7.45
CA THR A 57 17.57 17.00 -6.50
C THR A 57 18.05 16.56 -5.12
N THR A 58 19.36 16.68 -4.92
CA THR A 58 20.04 16.83 -3.61
C THR A 58 20.15 18.34 -3.30
N THR A 59 20.29 18.86 -2.07
CA THR A 59 20.72 18.37 -0.73
C THR A 59 19.97 19.21 0.33
N THR A 60 19.78 18.80 1.59
CA THR A 60 20.76 18.91 2.71
C THR A 60 20.16 18.14 3.91
N THR A 61 20.66 16.96 4.28
CA THR A 61 21.74 16.71 5.27
C THR A 61 21.41 17.10 6.71
N THR A 62 20.84 16.16 7.47
CA THR A 62 21.34 15.84 8.81
C THR A 62 21.59 14.33 8.92
N ASN A 63 22.82 13.98 9.26
CA ASN A 63 23.27 12.61 9.44
C ASN A 63 22.86 12.11 10.84
N THR A 64 21.89 11.23 10.94
CA THR A 64 21.79 10.34 12.09
C THR A 64 21.26 8.98 11.67
N LYS A 65 22.09 7.94 11.84
CA LYS A 65 21.67 6.54 11.74
C LYS A 65 20.89 6.13 13.00
N ASN A 66 19.82 6.83 13.31
CA ASN A 66 18.87 6.36 14.30
C ASN A 66 18.10 5.19 13.71
N ASN A 67 18.05 4.07 14.44
CA ASN A 67 17.10 2.99 14.15
C ASN A 67 15.70 3.45 14.63
N ASP A 68 15.14 4.47 13.99
CA ASP A 68 13.77 4.95 14.23
C ASP A 68 12.76 3.96 13.58
N LYS A 69 12.82 2.72 14.08
CA LYS A 69 11.98 1.59 13.73
C LYS A 69 10.64 1.77 14.42
N ILE A 70 9.75 2.48 13.76
CA ILE A 70 8.40 2.73 14.25
C ILE A 70 7.61 1.41 14.27
N GLN A 71 6.80 1.25 15.31
CA GLN A 71 5.78 0.21 15.40
C GLN A 71 4.41 0.83 15.14
N VAL A 72 3.59 0.12 14.38
CA VAL A 72 2.27 0.57 13.94
C VAL A 72 1.25 -0.55 14.17
N THR A 73 0.10 -0.20 14.75
CA THR A 73 -0.98 -1.16 14.99
C THR A 73 -1.98 -1.12 13.84
N ILE A 74 -2.27 -2.26 13.24
CA ILE A 74 -3.19 -2.38 12.11
C ILE A 74 -4.44 -3.10 12.56
N LYS A 75 -5.60 -2.44 12.43
CA LYS A 75 -6.93 -3.00 12.72
C LYS A 75 -7.67 -3.28 11.42
N VAL A 76 -7.75 -4.56 11.07
CA VAL A 76 -8.59 -5.07 9.98
C VAL A 76 -10.05 -4.95 10.40
N LEU A 77 -10.90 -4.33 9.57
CA LEU A 77 -12.34 -4.18 9.90
C LEU A 77 -13.21 -5.37 9.48
N LYS A 78 -12.78 -6.15 8.48
CA LYS A 78 -13.56 -7.25 7.90
C LYS A 78 -12.61 -8.39 7.47
N PRO A 79 -12.46 -9.47 8.26
CA PRO A 79 -12.96 -9.67 9.63
C PRO A 79 -12.27 -8.74 10.64
N SER A 80 -12.84 -8.59 11.84
CA SER A 80 -12.23 -7.83 12.94
C SER A 80 -10.99 -8.54 13.48
N SER A 81 -9.81 -8.07 13.09
CA SER A 81 -8.51 -8.63 13.49
C SER A 81 -7.53 -7.48 13.72
N GLN A 82 -6.55 -7.66 14.61
CA GLN A 82 -5.50 -6.66 14.81
C GLN A 82 -4.13 -7.32 14.96
N PHE A 83 -3.12 -6.63 14.45
CA PHE A 83 -1.72 -7.06 14.51
C PHE A 83 -0.80 -5.85 14.46
N THR A 84 0.41 -5.98 14.99
CA THR A 84 1.44 -4.95 14.95
C THR A 84 2.45 -5.24 13.84
N ILE A 85 2.89 -4.19 13.14
CA ILE A 85 4.06 -4.23 12.27
C ILE A 85 5.12 -3.34 12.89
N GLY A 86 6.27 -3.93 13.21
CA GLY A 86 7.47 -3.21 13.63
C GLY A 86 8.54 -3.15 12.54
N GLY A 87 9.51 -2.26 12.70
CA GLY A 87 10.64 -2.15 11.77
C GLY A 87 10.35 -1.34 10.50
N LEU A 88 9.38 -0.42 10.58
CA LEU A 88 9.09 0.56 9.53
C LEU A 88 9.91 1.82 9.75
N SER A 89 10.39 2.45 8.68
CA SER A 89 11.01 3.78 8.71
C SER A 89 9.99 4.88 8.43
N LEU A 90 10.23 6.10 8.89
CA LEU A 90 9.46 7.30 8.47
C LEU A 90 9.50 7.51 6.95
N ASP A 91 10.62 7.16 6.32
CA ASP A 91 10.83 7.29 4.87
C ASP A 91 10.09 6.21 4.05
N ASP A 92 9.58 5.15 4.69
CA ASP A 92 8.87 4.09 3.97
C ASP A 92 7.58 4.62 3.34
N THR A 93 7.20 4.00 2.22
CA THR A 93 5.96 4.29 1.50
C THR A 93 4.78 3.46 2.02
N VAL A 94 3.57 3.98 1.81
CA VAL A 94 2.32 3.22 2.03
C VAL A 94 2.31 1.92 1.21
N HIS A 95 2.94 1.90 0.03
CA HIS A 95 3.12 0.67 -0.75
C HIS A 95 3.97 -0.40 -0.01
N GLN A 96 5.12 -0.02 0.55
CA GLN A 96 5.94 -0.94 1.36
C GLN A 96 5.19 -1.43 2.59
N LEU A 97 4.41 -0.56 3.25
CA LEU A 97 3.54 -0.96 4.36
C LEU A 97 2.53 -2.03 3.92
N LYS A 98 1.85 -1.85 2.77
CA LYS A 98 0.95 -2.88 2.21
C LYS A 98 1.65 -4.21 1.90
N GLN A 99 2.90 -4.16 1.42
CA GLN A 99 3.70 -5.37 1.21
C GLN A 99 4.05 -6.07 2.52
N ARG A 100 4.35 -5.32 3.60
CA ARG A 100 4.55 -5.90 4.94
C ARG A 100 3.25 -6.51 5.51
N ILE A 101 2.10 -5.87 5.28
CA ILE A 101 0.78 -6.44 5.60
C ILE A 101 0.56 -7.77 4.88
N TYR A 102 0.86 -7.83 3.58
CA TYR A 102 0.71 -9.06 2.78
C TYR A 102 1.62 -10.20 3.28
N GLN A 103 2.87 -9.89 3.67
CA GLN A 103 3.80 -10.87 4.25
C GLN A 103 3.31 -11.38 5.61
N GLN A 104 2.82 -10.50 6.48
CA GLN A 104 2.39 -10.86 7.84
C GLN A 104 1.01 -11.54 7.85
N GLN A 105 0.13 -11.18 6.91
CA GLN A 105 -1.24 -11.67 6.83
C GLN A 105 -1.61 -11.97 5.37
N SER A 106 -1.24 -13.18 4.95
CA SER A 106 -1.37 -13.77 3.60
C SER A 106 -2.75 -13.66 2.93
N SER A 107 -3.81 -13.34 3.69
CA SER A 107 -5.18 -13.27 3.20
C SER A 107 -5.50 -12.07 2.29
N LEU A 108 -4.66 -11.02 2.23
CA LEU A 108 -5.03 -9.72 1.65
C LEU A 108 -4.08 -9.25 0.53
N PRO A 109 -4.41 -9.42 -0.77
CA PRO A 109 -3.56 -8.93 -1.86
C PRO A 109 -3.47 -7.40 -1.87
N VAL A 110 -2.26 -6.87 -2.04
CA VAL A 110 -1.89 -5.44 -1.97
C VAL A 110 -2.88 -4.52 -2.70
N ASN A 111 -3.33 -4.90 -3.90
CA ASN A 111 -4.24 -4.11 -4.73
C ASN A 111 -5.65 -3.91 -4.12
N ARG A 112 -6.07 -4.76 -3.19
CA ARG A 112 -7.40 -4.69 -2.52
C ARG A 112 -7.35 -4.07 -1.13
N GLN A 113 -6.15 -3.77 -0.61
CA GLN A 113 -5.94 -3.15 0.69
C GLN A 113 -6.22 -1.63 0.62
N ARG A 114 -7.21 -1.16 1.38
CA ARG A 114 -7.44 0.27 1.64
C ARG A 114 -7.07 0.60 3.08
N LEU A 115 -6.07 1.45 3.27
CA LEU A 115 -5.61 1.92 4.58
C LEU A 115 -6.24 3.27 4.89
N LEU A 116 -6.76 3.43 6.11
CA LEU A 116 -7.31 4.67 6.66
C LEU A 116 -6.55 5.09 7.92
N ILE A 117 -6.25 6.38 8.04
CA ILE A 117 -5.76 7.03 9.27
C ILE A 117 -6.66 8.21 9.58
N LYS A 118 -7.21 8.29 10.80
CA LYS A 118 -8.07 9.41 11.25
C LYS A 118 -9.20 9.74 10.26
N GLY A 119 -9.77 8.73 9.61
CA GLY A 119 -10.82 8.87 8.57
C GLY A 119 -10.31 9.16 7.15
N LYS A 120 -9.03 9.51 6.95
CA LYS A 120 -8.43 9.78 5.64
C LYS A 120 -7.90 8.51 4.99
N VAL A 121 -8.30 8.25 3.74
CA VAL A 121 -7.77 7.16 2.92
C VAL A 121 -6.33 7.48 2.51
N LEU A 122 -5.43 6.50 2.64
CA LEU A 122 -4.04 6.61 2.20
C LEU A 122 -3.87 6.18 0.74
N ALA A 123 -3.06 6.93 0.00
CA ALA A 123 -2.61 6.57 -1.34
C ALA A 123 -1.18 6.02 -1.29
N ASP A 124 -0.84 5.11 -2.21
CA ASP A 124 0.42 4.36 -2.20
C ASP A 124 1.69 5.22 -2.38
N GLN A 125 1.53 6.42 -2.94
CA GLN A 125 2.58 7.40 -3.18
C GLN A 125 2.92 8.29 -1.97
N LYS A 126 2.24 8.11 -0.82
CA LYS A 126 2.53 8.84 0.42
C LYS A 126 3.58 8.10 1.25
N THR A 127 4.49 8.84 1.87
CA THR A 127 5.44 8.31 2.87
C THR A 127 4.81 8.32 4.26
N LEU A 128 5.32 7.50 5.18
CA LEU A 128 4.82 7.46 6.56
C LEU A 128 5.09 8.79 7.31
N ALA A 129 6.20 9.48 6.99
CA ALA A 129 6.53 10.81 7.47
C ALA A 129 5.45 11.86 7.16
N GLU A 130 4.98 11.93 5.90
CA GLU A 130 3.97 12.92 5.49
C GLU A 130 2.57 12.65 6.08
N LEU A 131 2.37 11.47 6.67
CA LEU A 131 1.13 11.06 7.32
C LEU A 131 1.13 11.29 8.83
N SER A 132 2.19 11.91 9.36
CA SER A 132 2.35 12.24 10.80
C SER A 132 2.16 11.00 11.69
N ILE A 133 2.69 9.85 11.23
CA ILE A 133 2.57 8.58 11.94
C ILE A 133 3.53 8.59 13.14
N GLN A 134 2.94 8.62 14.33
CA GLN A 134 3.66 8.41 15.58
C GLN A 134 3.84 6.91 15.86
N PRO A 135 4.80 6.51 16.72
CA PRO A 135 4.78 5.19 17.33
C PRO A 135 3.38 4.86 17.87
N ASP A 136 2.95 3.62 17.67
CA ASP A 136 1.66 3.06 18.09
C ASP A 136 0.41 3.68 17.45
N THR A 137 0.57 4.46 16.37
CA THR A 137 -0.59 4.93 15.57
C THR A 137 -1.42 3.74 15.08
N VAL A 138 -2.74 3.84 15.22
CA VAL A 138 -3.69 2.83 14.73
C VAL A 138 -4.08 3.14 13.29
N ILE A 139 -3.80 2.20 12.39
CA ILE A 139 -4.22 2.23 10.98
C ILE A 139 -5.38 1.25 10.78
N HIS A 140 -6.44 1.72 10.13
CA HIS A 140 -7.61 0.92 9.79
C HIS A 140 -7.45 0.30 8.41
N LEU A 141 -7.44 -1.03 8.33
CA LEU A 141 -7.39 -1.77 7.06
C LEU A 141 -8.79 -2.24 6.67
N MET A 142 -9.25 -1.75 5.52
CA MET A 142 -10.45 -2.23 4.84
C MET A 142 -10.05 -3.07 3.63
N VAL A 143 -10.74 -4.21 3.48
CA VAL A 143 -10.63 -5.07 2.32
C VAL A 143 -11.77 -4.73 1.39
N THR A 144 -11.45 -4.32 0.17
CA THR A 144 -12.46 -4.34 -0.90
C THR A 144 -12.62 -5.79 -1.34
N ALA A 145 -13.61 -6.48 -0.75
CA ALA A 145 -14.13 -7.69 -1.34
C ALA A 145 -14.46 -7.39 -2.80
N ALA A 146 -14.07 -8.26 -3.73
CA ALA A 146 -14.35 -8.04 -5.14
C ALA A 146 -15.86 -7.92 -5.32
N THR A 147 -16.32 -6.73 -5.73
CA THR A 147 -17.61 -6.63 -6.40
C THR A 147 -17.55 -7.61 -7.57
N ALA A 148 -18.40 -8.63 -7.54
CA ALA A 148 -18.59 -9.56 -8.65
C ALA A 148 -19.31 -8.83 -9.79
N ALA A 149 -18.61 -7.86 -10.38
CA ALA A 149 -19.05 -7.07 -11.51
C ALA A 149 -18.42 -7.66 -12.76
N SER A 150 -19.16 -8.59 -13.37
CA SER A 150 -19.48 -8.58 -14.82
C SER A 150 -18.39 -8.11 -15.80
N SER A 151 -17.15 -8.53 -15.60
CA SER A 151 -16.05 -8.30 -16.54
C SER A 151 -15.38 -9.64 -16.85
N SER A 152 -15.39 -9.96 -18.13
CA SER A 152 -14.95 -11.22 -18.72
C SER A 152 -13.53 -11.63 -18.27
N PRO A 153 -13.25 -12.92 -18.03
CA PRO A 153 -11.93 -13.37 -17.57
C PRO A 153 -10.90 -13.36 -18.72
N ALA A 154 -10.11 -12.30 -18.80
CA ALA A 154 -8.79 -12.26 -19.43
C ALA A 154 -7.78 -11.74 -18.39
N SER A 155 -6.58 -12.30 -18.19
CA SER A 155 -5.92 -13.46 -18.82
C SER A 155 -4.68 -13.88 -18.00
N SER A 156 -4.18 -15.12 -17.96
CA SER A 156 -4.72 -16.45 -18.34
C SER A 156 -3.77 -17.53 -17.75
N PRO A 157 -4.24 -18.60 -17.08
CA PRO A 157 -3.36 -19.62 -16.52
C PRO A 157 -3.12 -20.71 -17.56
N ASN A 158 -2.07 -20.56 -18.38
CA ASN A 158 -1.54 -21.50 -19.40
C ASN A 158 -2.42 -22.76 -19.61
N VAL A 159 -3.57 -22.58 -20.27
CA VAL A 159 -4.51 -23.68 -20.47
C VAL A 159 -3.87 -24.56 -21.53
N VAL A 160 -3.33 -25.71 -21.08
CA VAL A 160 -2.96 -26.80 -21.97
C VAL A 160 -4.23 -27.14 -22.73
N THR A 161 -4.30 -26.63 -23.94
CA THR A 161 -5.45 -26.74 -24.81
C THR A 161 -5.41 -28.14 -25.37
N GLY A 162 -6.45 -28.92 -25.12
CA GLY A 162 -6.52 -30.31 -25.58
C GLY A 162 -6.67 -30.40 -27.10
N ARG A 163 -6.78 -31.63 -27.61
CA ARG A 163 -6.90 -31.94 -29.05
C ARG A 163 -7.98 -31.10 -29.74
N PHE A 164 -9.05 -30.75 -29.02
CA PHE A 164 -10.22 -30.08 -29.60
C PHE A 164 -10.28 -28.56 -29.41
N GLY A 165 -9.23 -27.89 -28.91
CA GLY A 165 -9.30 -26.45 -28.64
C GLY A 165 -9.98 -26.09 -27.30
N ILE A 166 -10.33 -27.11 -26.51
CA ILE A 166 -11.09 -26.99 -25.25
C ILE A 166 -10.17 -27.34 -24.06
N SER A 167 -10.56 -26.99 -22.83
CA SER A 167 -9.81 -27.35 -21.63
C SER A 167 -9.80 -28.87 -21.39
N VAL A 168 -8.70 -29.39 -20.85
CA VAL A 168 -8.54 -30.83 -20.51
C VAL A 168 -9.67 -31.34 -19.61
N GLN A 169 -10.19 -30.50 -18.71
CA GLN A 169 -11.33 -30.85 -17.84
C GLN A 169 -12.62 -31.11 -18.63
N ALA A 170 -12.85 -30.39 -19.73
CA ALA A 170 -13.99 -30.64 -20.61
C ALA A 170 -13.79 -31.92 -21.43
N GLU A 171 -12.58 -32.20 -21.92
CA GLU A 171 -12.28 -33.46 -22.62
C GLU A 171 -12.49 -34.68 -21.71
N GLN A 172 -12.11 -34.60 -20.42
CA GLN A 172 -12.42 -35.64 -19.43
C GLN A 172 -13.93 -35.84 -19.22
N LYS A 173 -14.75 -34.79 -19.34
CA LYS A 173 -16.22 -34.90 -19.28
C LYS A 173 -16.83 -35.43 -20.57
N LEU A 174 -16.28 -35.11 -21.73
CA LEU A 174 -16.67 -35.72 -23.02
C LEU A 174 -16.30 -37.21 -23.09
N SER A 175 -15.30 -37.66 -22.34
CA SER A 175 -14.95 -39.07 -22.18
C SER A 175 -15.81 -39.81 -21.15
N SER A 176 -16.60 -39.13 -20.31
CA SER A 176 -17.37 -39.80 -19.25
C SER A 176 -18.69 -40.39 -19.76
N PRO A 177 -19.03 -41.64 -19.42
CA PRO A 177 -20.27 -42.27 -19.86
C PRO A 177 -21.52 -41.63 -19.22
N GLU A 178 -21.38 -41.08 -18.00
CA GLU A 178 -22.45 -40.38 -17.30
C GLU A 178 -22.93 -39.12 -18.05
N PHE A 179 -22.01 -38.36 -18.66
CA PHE A 179 -22.35 -37.18 -19.46
C PHE A 179 -23.21 -37.58 -20.66
N TRP A 180 -22.81 -38.62 -21.39
CA TRP A 180 -23.57 -39.11 -22.54
C TRP A 180 -24.94 -39.69 -22.14
N SER A 181 -25.05 -40.37 -21.00
CA SER A 181 -26.33 -40.87 -20.48
C SER A 181 -27.28 -39.74 -20.09
N ALA A 182 -26.78 -38.70 -19.42
CA ALA A 182 -27.56 -37.50 -19.10
C ALA A 182 -28.00 -36.74 -20.37
N LEU A 183 -27.11 -36.62 -21.36
CA LEU A 183 -27.39 -35.98 -22.64
C LEU A 183 -28.38 -36.78 -23.49
N GLU A 184 -28.30 -38.12 -23.47
CA GLU A 184 -29.28 -38.98 -24.14
C GLU A 184 -30.66 -38.79 -23.52
N LYS A 185 -30.77 -38.80 -22.18
CA LYS A 185 -32.03 -38.56 -21.49
C LYS A 185 -32.65 -37.19 -21.84
N THR A 186 -31.86 -36.13 -21.95
CA THR A 186 -32.40 -34.80 -22.30
C THR A 186 -32.76 -34.66 -23.78
N ILE A 187 -32.03 -35.31 -24.71
CA ILE A 187 -32.39 -35.26 -26.13
C ILE A 187 -33.61 -36.14 -26.43
N VAL A 188 -33.72 -37.32 -25.78
CA VAL A 188 -34.90 -38.20 -25.90
C VAL A 188 -36.18 -37.49 -25.44
N ASP A 189 -36.12 -36.73 -24.35
CA ASP A 189 -37.24 -35.93 -23.83
C ASP A 189 -37.72 -34.84 -24.81
N GLN A 190 -36.83 -34.33 -25.67
CA GLN A 190 -37.11 -33.21 -26.57
C GLN A 190 -37.40 -33.62 -28.03
N VAL A 191 -36.84 -34.74 -28.51
CA VAL A 191 -36.88 -35.14 -29.93
C VAL A 191 -37.28 -36.61 -30.12
N GLY A 192 -37.37 -37.40 -29.05
CA GLY A 192 -37.72 -38.83 -29.11
C GLY A 192 -36.52 -39.76 -29.37
N GLU A 193 -36.74 -41.06 -29.14
CA GLU A 193 -35.66 -42.06 -29.09
C GLU A 193 -34.92 -42.32 -30.41
N SER A 194 -35.61 -42.27 -31.55
CA SER A 194 -35.02 -42.52 -32.87
C SER A 194 -33.97 -41.46 -33.21
N ASP A 195 -34.37 -40.21 -33.02
CA ASP A 195 -33.63 -39.04 -33.50
C ASP A 195 -32.50 -38.70 -32.53
N ALA A 196 -32.71 -38.90 -31.22
CA ALA A 196 -31.67 -38.83 -30.21
C ALA A 196 -30.49 -39.76 -30.52
N LYS A 197 -30.76 -41.03 -30.88
CA LYS A 197 -29.70 -42.02 -31.22
C LYS A 197 -28.95 -41.64 -32.49
N LEU A 198 -29.63 -41.06 -33.49
CA LEU A 198 -29.00 -40.57 -34.72
C LEU A 198 -28.10 -39.35 -34.44
N LEU A 199 -28.60 -38.37 -33.68
CA LEU A 199 -27.81 -37.19 -33.32
C LEU A 199 -26.57 -37.55 -32.47
N LEU A 200 -26.73 -38.40 -31.46
CA LEU A 200 -25.63 -38.83 -30.60
C LEU A 200 -24.57 -39.63 -31.34
N SER A 201 -24.96 -40.54 -32.24
CA SER A 201 -24.00 -41.30 -33.05
C SER A 201 -23.23 -40.39 -34.00
N LYS A 202 -23.90 -39.42 -34.65
CA LYS A 202 -23.26 -38.42 -35.52
C LYS A 202 -22.28 -37.52 -34.75
N VAL A 203 -22.65 -37.04 -33.56
CA VAL A 203 -21.76 -36.23 -32.71
C VAL A 203 -20.57 -37.04 -32.21
N LYS A 204 -20.78 -38.27 -31.72
CA LYS A 204 -19.68 -39.16 -31.28
C LYS A 204 -18.71 -39.47 -32.42
N ALA A 205 -19.22 -39.76 -33.62
CA ALA A 205 -18.39 -39.98 -34.81
C ALA A 205 -17.53 -38.74 -35.15
N SER A 206 -18.11 -37.53 -35.07
CA SER A 206 -17.36 -36.27 -35.29
C SER A 206 -16.30 -35.98 -34.21
N LEU A 207 -16.39 -36.61 -33.04
CA LEU A 207 -15.43 -36.45 -31.94
C LEU A 207 -14.27 -37.47 -32.00
N THR A 208 -14.38 -38.50 -32.84
CA THR A 208 -13.34 -39.54 -33.00
C THR A 208 -12.34 -39.25 -34.11
N VAL A 209 -12.72 -38.43 -35.11
CA VAL A 209 -11.88 -37.98 -36.22
C VAL A 209 -10.89 -36.91 -35.76
#